data_AF-A0A7Y0JPT2-F1
#
_entry.id   AF-A0A7Y0JPT2-F1
#
_cell.length_a   1.000
_cell.length_b   1.000
_cell.length_c   1.000
_cell.angle_alpha   90.00
_cell.angle_beta   90.00
_cell.angle_gamma   90.00
#
_symmetry.space_group_name_H-M   'P 1'
#
loop_
_entity.id
_entity.type
_entity.pdbx_description
1 polymer ?
#
loop_
_entity_poly.entity_id
_entity_poly.type
_entity_poly.pdbx_seq_one_letter_code
_entity_poly.pdbx_strand_id
1 'polypeptide(L)'
;MTGATHRSLLVVVAVVLVAAALPAPARASLPTLAVGATTSASDTVGSGNTCAGFLDERTHLGNLGIRRVFASAGQLPPADALTCHNTYGGTLWYSFKTTCTPTAVASGGCDTQIQNIAAAMPAGSYLTYHHEPENDMTGVQFVAAFQHVYQVAKAANAAVNIVPIYMSYQWRPGSTHVTNNGTGGDDEIQDWIVPAAYADAYGLDLYWQASTRGSEPDDPVSVSADPRMIRWYNAFAALASR
;
A
#
# COMPACT_ATOMS: atom_id res chain seq x y z
N MET A 1 29.30 77.09 -38.23
CA MET A 1 29.78 76.53 -36.94
C MET A 1 28.54 76.22 -36.13
N THR A 2 28.18 75.02 -35.68
CA THR A 2 28.78 73.68 -35.64
C THR A 2 27.56 72.78 -35.36
N GLY A 3 27.24 71.85 -36.26
CA GLY A 3 26.18 70.87 -36.04
C GLY A 3 26.67 69.73 -35.15
N ALA A 4 26.02 69.51 -34.01
CA ALA A 4 26.30 68.38 -33.13
C ALA A 4 25.31 67.25 -33.43
N THR A 5 25.82 66.17 -34.03
CA THR A 5 25.09 64.91 -34.21
C THR A 5 25.18 64.08 -32.92
N HIS A 6 24.09 64.00 -32.17
CA HIS A 6 23.98 63.07 -31.05
C HIS A 6 23.64 61.66 -31.57
N ARG A 7 24.65 60.79 -31.59
CA ARG A 7 24.46 59.34 -31.75
C ARG A 7 23.90 58.77 -30.45
N SER A 8 22.64 58.36 -30.47
CA SER A 8 22.03 57.62 -29.37
C SER A 8 22.55 56.18 -29.40
N LEU A 9 23.28 55.79 -28.35
CA LEU A 9 23.76 54.44 -28.13
C LEU A 9 22.59 53.64 -27.50
N LEU A 10 21.97 52.74 -28.26
CA LEU A 10 20.90 51.88 -27.78
C LEU A 10 21.54 50.64 -27.15
N VAL A 11 21.57 50.60 -25.81
CA VAL A 11 22.06 49.44 -25.04
C VAL A 11 20.93 48.43 -24.95
N VAL A 12 21.07 47.31 -25.67
CA VAL A 12 20.17 46.15 -25.54
C VAL A 12 20.61 45.35 -24.30
N VAL A 13 19.85 45.46 -23.21
CA VAL A 13 20.02 44.59 -22.04
C VAL A 13 19.34 43.26 -22.34
N ALA A 14 20.13 42.25 -22.70
CA ALA A 14 19.65 40.87 -22.78
C ALA A 14 19.49 40.33 -21.35
N VAL A 15 18.25 40.19 -20.89
CA VAL A 15 17.93 39.48 -19.65
C VAL A 15 18.07 37.98 -19.94
N VAL A 16 19.22 37.42 -19.58
CA VAL A 16 19.41 35.96 -19.57
C VAL A 16 18.68 35.42 -18.35
N LEU A 17 17.46 34.90 -18.55
CA LEU A 17 16.77 34.06 -17.57
C LEU A 17 17.54 32.74 -17.46
N VAL A 18 18.45 32.67 -16.49
CA VAL A 18 19.02 31.40 -16.05
C VAL A 18 17.91 30.68 -15.31
N ALA A 19 17.23 29.74 -15.97
CA ALA A 19 16.37 28.77 -15.31
C ALA A 19 17.27 27.94 -14.39
N ALA A 20 17.32 28.32 -13.10
CA ALA A 20 17.91 27.48 -12.08
C ALA A 20 17.12 26.16 -12.09
N ALA A 21 17.75 25.10 -12.58
CA ALA A 21 17.19 23.76 -12.48
C ALA A 21 16.98 23.48 -11.00
N LEU A 22 15.72 23.48 -10.56
CA LEU A 22 15.38 23.01 -9.23
C LEU A 22 15.96 21.60 -9.10
N PRO A 23 16.68 21.28 -8.01
CA PRO A 23 17.17 19.94 -7.80
C PRO A 23 15.98 18.99 -7.91
N ALA A 24 16.12 17.96 -8.75
CA ALA A 24 15.12 16.92 -8.86
C ALA A 24 14.85 16.38 -7.45
N PRO A 25 13.58 16.20 -7.04
CA PRO A 25 13.28 15.62 -5.74
C PRO A 25 14.04 14.29 -5.64
N ALA A 26 14.81 14.13 -4.57
CA ALA A 26 15.51 12.88 -4.32
C ALA A 26 14.48 11.75 -4.36
N ARG A 27 14.76 10.70 -5.14
CA ARG A 27 13.92 9.50 -5.19
C ARG A 27 13.78 8.99 -3.77
N ALA A 28 12.59 9.14 -3.20
CA ALA A 28 12.28 8.57 -1.90
C ALA A 28 12.39 7.04 -2.06
N SER A 29 13.38 6.45 -1.40
CA SER A 29 13.39 5.01 -1.16
C SER A 29 12.12 4.72 -0.36
N LEU A 30 11.17 4.02 -0.98
CA LEU A 30 9.98 3.58 -0.27
C LEU A 30 10.43 2.66 0.89
N PRO A 31 9.98 2.91 2.12
CA PRO A 31 10.37 2.06 3.24
C PRO A 31 9.82 0.65 3.00
N THR A 32 10.71 -0.35 2.99
CA THR A 32 10.32 -1.76 3.00
C THR A 32 9.84 -2.12 4.39
N LEU A 33 8.54 -2.39 4.54
CA LEU A 33 7.94 -2.82 5.79
C LEU A 33 7.64 -4.32 5.70
N ALA A 34 8.19 -5.12 6.61
CA ALA A 34 7.71 -6.48 6.85
C ALA A 34 6.69 -6.42 7.99
N VAL A 35 5.43 -6.74 7.68
CA VAL A 35 4.34 -6.75 8.67
C VAL A 35 3.85 -8.18 8.83
N GLY A 36 4.15 -8.78 9.97
CA GLY A 36 3.58 -10.06 10.35
C GLY A 36 2.17 -9.86 10.92
N ALA A 37 1.22 -10.67 10.46
CA ALA A 37 -0.07 -10.86 11.13
C ALA A 37 -0.21 -12.36 11.43
N THR A 38 -0.48 -12.70 12.69
CA THR A 38 -0.94 -14.05 13.06
C THR A 38 -2.46 -14.09 12.87
N THR A 39 -2.98 -15.15 12.28
CA THR A 39 -4.42 -15.41 12.17
C THR A 39 -4.68 -16.88 12.51
N SER A 40 -4.57 -17.24 13.78
CA SER A 40 -4.97 -18.58 14.23
C SER A 40 -6.51 -18.63 14.39
N ALA A 41 -7.22 -19.21 13.43
CA ALA A 41 -8.65 -19.50 13.59
C ALA A 41 -8.91 -20.65 14.59
N SER A 42 -7.88 -21.45 14.90
CA SER A 42 -8.03 -22.68 15.70
C SER A 42 -6.90 -22.93 16.70
N ASP A 43 -5.97 -22.00 16.89
CA ASP A 43 -4.86 -22.21 17.83
C ASP A 43 -5.07 -21.41 19.11
N THR A 44 -4.62 -21.99 20.21
CA THR A 44 -4.92 -21.57 21.59
C THR A 44 -4.18 -20.28 22.00
N VAL A 45 -3.55 -19.62 21.03
CA VAL A 45 -2.74 -18.40 21.14
C VAL A 45 -3.42 -17.32 20.29
N GLY A 46 -3.67 -16.15 20.88
CA GLY A 46 -4.60 -15.15 20.38
C GLY A 46 -4.28 -14.68 18.96
N SER A 47 -5.26 -14.75 18.07
CA SER A 47 -5.15 -14.57 16.61
C SER A 47 -4.70 -13.19 16.08
N GLY A 48 -3.95 -12.39 16.85
CA GLY A 48 -3.50 -11.01 16.53
C GLY A 48 -4.63 -9.99 16.31
N ASN A 49 -5.84 -10.47 16.03
CA ASN A 49 -7.01 -9.72 15.64
C ASN A 49 -7.66 -8.99 16.83
N THR A 50 -7.33 -9.36 18.06
CA THR A 50 -7.70 -8.60 19.27
C THR A 50 -6.46 -7.94 19.88
N CYS A 51 -6.63 -6.86 20.64
CA CYS A 51 -5.48 -6.23 21.28
C CYS A 51 -4.77 -7.19 22.25
N ALA A 52 -5.53 -8.00 22.99
CA ALA A 52 -4.97 -9.01 23.88
C ALA A 52 -4.13 -10.03 23.11
N GLY A 53 -4.64 -10.56 21.99
CA GLY A 53 -3.89 -11.50 21.15
C GLY A 53 -2.62 -10.88 20.55
N PHE A 54 -2.68 -9.63 20.10
CA PHE A 54 -1.49 -8.91 19.64
C PHE A 54 -0.42 -8.76 20.74
N LEU A 55 -0.83 -8.42 21.96
CA LEU A 55 0.11 -8.27 23.08
C LEU A 55 0.69 -9.62 23.51
N ASP A 56 -0.11 -10.68 23.49
CA ASP A 56 0.32 -12.06 23.74
C ASP A 56 1.38 -12.50 22.73
N GLU A 57 1.11 -12.31 21.44
CA GLU A 57 2.06 -12.60 20.35
C GLU A 57 3.33 -11.76 20.44
N ARG A 58 3.25 -10.51 20.92
CA ARG A 58 4.44 -9.68 21.22
C ARG A 58 5.34 -10.30 22.29
N THR A 59 4.80 -11.15 23.18
CA THR A 59 5.62 -11.88 24.16
C THR A 59 6.33 -13.09 23.56
N HIS A 60 5.78 -13.66 22.48
CA HIS A 60 6.32 -14.86 21.83
C HIS A 60 7.26 -14.54 20.66
N LEU A 61 6.91 -13.55 19.84
CA LEU A 61 7.60 -13.22 18.59
C LEU A 61 8.55 -12.02 18.72
N GLY A 62 8.64 -11.42 19.91
CA GLY A 62 9.43 -10.23 20.17
C GLY A 62 8.65 -8.94 19.87
N ASN A 63 9.36 -7.83 19.64
CA ASN A 63 8.76 -6.50 19.60
C ASN A 63 7.96 -6.22 18.30
N LEU A 64 6.81 -6.89 18.14
CA LEU A 64 5.82 -6.58 17.14
C LEU A 64 5.33 -5.13 17.31
N GLY A 65 5.57 -4.30 16.29
CA GLY A 65 5.23 -2.88 16.32
C GLY A 65 3.93 -2.52 15.59
N ILE A 66 3.39 -3.44 14.78
CA ILE A 66 2.19 -3.20 13.96
C ILE A 66 1.17 -4.29 14.26
N ARG A 67 -0.07 -3.88 14.56
CA ARG A 67 -1.23 -4.77 14.70
C ARG A 67 -2.12 -4.63 13.47
N ARG A 68 -2.27 -5.71 12.71
CA ARG A 68 -3.22 -5.76 11.59
C ARG A 68 -4.61 -6.16 12.07
N VAL A 69 -5.64 -5.49 11.55
CA VAL A 69 -7.05 -5.76 11.84
C VAL A 69 -7.80 -5.88 10.53
N PHE A 70 -8.58 -6.95 10.40
CA PHE A 70 -9.44 -7.20 9.25
C PHE A 70 -10.89 -6.86 9.60
N ALA A 71 -11.53 -6.08 8.76
CA ALA A 71 -12.90 -5.65 8.96
C ALA A 71 -13.84 -6.13 7.86
N SER A 72 -15.11 -6.31 8.23
CA SER A 72 -16.15 -6.51 7.24
C SER A 72 -16.40 -5.21 6.47
N ALA A 73 -16.95 -5.33 5.26
CA ALA A 73 -17.35 -4.19 4.46
C ALA A 73 -18.27 -3.25 5.26
N GLY A 74 -17.98 -1.94 5.23
CA GLY A 74 -18.80 -0.95 5.95
C GLY A 74 -18.26 -0.53 7.31
N GLN A 75 -17.40 -1.34 7.92
CA GLN A 75 -17.07 -1.16 9.33
C GLN A 75 -15.98 -0.11 9.56
N LEU A 76 -16.13 0.63 10.65
CA LEU A 76 -15.08 1.47 11.22
C LEU A 76 -14.08 0.62 12.01
N PRO A 77 -12.84 1.10 12.21
CA PRO A 77 -11.90 0.46 13.10
C PRO A 77 -12.52 0.18 14.47
N PRO A 78 -12.41 -1.06 14.99
CA PRO A 78 -13.01 -1.39 16.27
C PRO A 78 -12.31 -0.65 17.41
N ALA A 79 -13.05 -0.32 18.47
CA ALA A 79 -12.53 0.47 19.59
C ALA A 79 -11.32 -0.18 20.28
N ASP A 80 -11.24 -1.51 20.27
CA ASP A 80 -10.10 -2.24 20.82
C ASP A 80 -8.82 -2.03 20.00
N ALA A 81 -8.92 -1.85 18.68
CA ALA A 81 -7.82 -1.50 17.78
C ALA A 81 -7.28 -0.10 18.06
N LEU A 82 -8.19 0.87 18.21
CA LEU A 82 -7.84 2.24 18.57
C LEU A 82 -7.19 2.32 19.96
N THR A 83 -7.74 1.58 20.93
CA THR A 83 -7.17 1.48 22.27
C THR A 83 -5.77 0.87 22.22
N CYS A 84 -5.58 -0.17 21.41
CA CYS A 84 -4.29 -0.83 21.26
C CYS A 84 -3.20 0.10 20.75
N HIS A 85 -3.55 0.88 19.72
CA HIS A 85 -2.68 1.89 19.16
C HIS A 85 -2.32 2.96 20.21
N ASN A 86 -3.32 3.59 20.80
CA ASN A 86 -3.13 4.74 21.68
C ASN A 86 -2.47 4.40 23.02
N THR A 87 -2.66 3.16 23.52
CA THR A 87 -2.24 2.79 24.88
C THR A 87 -1.00 1.92 24.90
N TYR A 88 -0.87 0.99 23.95
CA TYR A 88 0.17 -0.05 24.00
C TYR A 88 1.21 0.07 22.88
N GLY A 89 1.09 1.09 22.01
CA GLY A 89 2.06 1.39 20.97
C GLY A 89 2.05 0.40 19.79
N GLY A 90 0.97 -0.36 19.60
CA GLY A 90 0.78 -1.18 18.41
C GLY A 90 0.21 -0.36 17.27
N THR A 91 1.07 0.10 16.35
CA THR A 91 0.63 0.88 15.18
C THR A 91 -0.48 0.12 14.45
N LEU A 92 -1.61 0.79 14.18
CA LEU A 92 -2.76 0.13 13.59
C LEU A 92 -2.53 -0.04 12.09
N TRP A 93 -2.71 -1.25 11.59
CA TRP A 93 -2.89 -1.52 10.17
C TRP A 93 -4.33 -2.01 9.95
N TYR A 94 -5.18 -1.17 9.37
CA TYR A 94 -6.58 -1.49 9.14
C TYR A 94 -6.81 -1.94 7.69
N SER A 95 -7.21 -3.20 7.54
CA SER A 95 -7.60 -3.79 6.26
C SER A 95 -9.12 -3.75 6.13
N PHE A 96 -9.62 -3.03 5.13
CA PHE A 96 -11.05 -2.77 4.98
C PHE A 96 -11.55 -3.04 3.56
N LYS A 97 -12.87 -3.22 3.47
CA LYS A 97 -13.64 -3.24 2.21
C LYS A 97 -14.75 -2.19 2.30
N THR A 98 -15.23 -1.72 1.16
CA THR A 98 -16.46 -0.92 1.12
C THR A 98 -17.67 -1.79 0.83
N THR A 99 -18.88 -1.26 1.04
CA THR A 99 -20.11 -1.94 0.59
C THR A 99 -20.34 -1.81 -0.92
N CYS A 100 -19.50 -1.03 -1.61
CA CYS A 100 -19.56 -0.83 -3.06
C CYS A 100 -18.74 -1.88 -3.80
N THR A 101 -19.08 -2.10 -5.07
CA THR A 101 -18.19 -2.80 -6.02
C THR A 101 -16.95 -1.95 -6.30
N PRO A 102 -15.82 -2.55 -6.74
CA PRO A 102 -14.62 -1.78 -7.09
C PRO A 102 -14.89 -0.68 -8.14
N THR A 103 -15.73 -0.95 -9.14
CA THR A 103 -16.13 0.06 -10.13
C THR A 103 -16.90 1.21 -9.49
N ALA A 104 -17.83 0.93 -8.56
CA ALA A 104 -18.56 1.97 -7.85
C ALA A 104 -17.66 2.76 -6.89
N VAL A 105 -16.63 2.14 -6.30
CA VAL A 105 -15.59 2.86 -5.55
C VAL A 105 -14.83 3.81 -6.48
N ALA A 106 -14.35 3.33 -7.63
CA ALA A 106 -13.62 4.16 -8.59
C ALA A 106 -14.45 5.34 -9.12
N SER A 107 -15.78 5.26 -9.09
CA SER A 107 -16.68 6.34 -9.49
C SER A 107 -17.23 7.18 -8.33
N GLY A 108 -16.72 7.00 -7.11
CA GLY A 108 -17.09 7.79 -5.92
C GLY A 108 -18.36 7.36 -5.17
N GLY A 109 -18.92 6.19 -5.49
CA GLY A 109 -20.15 5.68 -4.86
C GLY A 109 -20.04 5.37 -3.36
N CYS A 110 -18.82 5.28 -2.82
CA CYS A 110 -18.55 4.98 -1.41
C CYS A 110 -17.68 6.04 -0.71
N ASP A 111 -17.62 7.28 -1.21
CA ASP A 111 -16.76 8.33 -0.67
C ASP A 111 -16.99 8.60 0.81
N THR A 112 -18.25 8.76 1.22
CA THR A 112 -18.60 8.98 2.63
C THR A 112 -18.09 7.85 3.52
N GLN A 113 -18.15 6.60 3.03
CA GLN A 113 -17.66 5.47 3.80
C GLN A 113 -16.13 5.51 3.95
N ILE A 114 -15.41 5.80 2.86
CA ILE A 114 -13.95 5.90 2.85
C ILE A 114 -13.49 7.04 3.76
N GLN A 115 -14.16 8.20 3.68
CA GLN A 115 -13.90 9.36 4.54
C GLN A 115 -14.08 9.02 6.02
N ASN A 116 -15.20 8.38 6.37
CA ASN A 116 -15.48 8.01 7.76
C ASN A 116 -14.45 7.02 8.31
N ILE A 117 -14.05 6.04 7.50
CA ILE A 117 -13.00 5.08 7.88
C ILE A 117 -11.68 5.82 8.10
N ALA A 118 -11.22 6.64 7.15
CA ALA A 118 -9.95 7.37 7.26
C ALA A 118 -9.95 8.37 8.44
N ALA A 119 -11.06 9.07 8.68
CA ALA A 119 -11.20 10.00 9.80
C ALA A 119 -11.13 9.32 11.17
N ALA A 120 -11.54 8.04 11.26
CA ALA A 120 -11.47 7.26 12.50
C ALA A 120 -10.07 6.70 12.82
N MET A 121 -9.13 6.77 11.86
CA MET A 121 -7.79 6.22 12.02
C MET A 121 -6.86 7.17 12.80
N PRO A 122 -6.08 6.67 13.77
CA PRO A 122 -5.02 7.45 14.41
C PRO A 122 -3.92 7.86 13.42
N ALA A 123 -3.27 9.00 13.66
CA ALA A 123 -2.11 9.44 12.87
C ALA A 123 -1.00 8.39 12.84
N GLY A 124 -0.33 8.24 11.70
CA GLY A 124 0.75 7.25 11.51
C GLY A 124 0.26 5.81 11.30
N SER A 125 -1.05 5.55 11.36
CA SER A 125 -1.62 4.23 11.06
C SER A 125 -1.55 3.91 9.57
N TYR A 126 -1.70 2.62 9.24
CA TYR A 126 -1.77 2.10 7.87
C TYR A 126 -3.20 1.70 7.53
N LEU A 127 -3.59 1.98 6.29
CA LEU A 127 -4.92 1.68 5.75
C LEU A 127 -4.78 0.95 4.41
N THR A 128 -5.44 -0.19 4.26
CA THR A 128 -5.43 -1.00 3.04
C THR A 128 -6.85 -1.30 2.60
N TYR A 129 -7.19 -0.92 1.37
CA TYR A 129 -8.43 -1.32 0.71
C TYR A 129 -8.23 -2.62 -0.06
N HIS A 130 -9.07 -3.64 0.21
CA HIS A 130 -8.94 -5.01 -0.34
C HIS A 130 -7.51 -5.57 -0.21
N HIS A 131 -7.21 -6.22 0.91
CA HIS A 131 -6.07 -7.12 0.94
C HIS A 131 -6.30 -8.30 0.00
N GLU A 132 -5.24 -8.73 -0.69
CA GLU A 132 -5.29 -9.83 -1.68
C GLU A 132 -6.37 -9.60 -2.77
N PRO A 133 -6.32 -8.46 -3.47
CA PRO A 133 -7.37 -8.09 -4.45
C PRO A 133 -7.50 -9.10 -5.60
N GLU A 134 -6.49 -9.95 -5.81
CA GLU A 134 -6.47 -11.02 -6.82
C GLU A 134 -7.63 -12.01 -6.68
N ASN A 135 -8.21 -12.14 -5.48
CA ASN A 135 -9.34 -13.03 -5.26
C ASN A 135 -10.70 -12.44 -5.71
N ASP A 136 -10.80 -11.12 -5.86
CA ASP A 136 -12.09 -10.42 -5.90
C ASP A 136 -12.33 -9.59 -7.19
N MET A 137 -11.28 -9.20 -7.91
CA MET A 137 -11.39 -8.25 -9.04
C MET A 137 -10.24 -8.42 -10.05
N THR A 138 -10.22 -7.63 -11.12
CA THR A 138 -9.05 -7.53 -12.01
C THR A 138 -8.07 -6.46 -11.52
N GLY A 139 -6.80 -6.52 -11.97
CA GLY A 139 -5.80 -5.50 -11.63
C GLY A 139 -6.24 -4.09 -12.01
N VAL A 140 -6.81 -3.91 -13.21
CA VAL A 140 -7.34 -2.63 -13.67
C VAL A 140 -8.44 -2.10 -12.74
N GLN A 141 -9.36 -2.96 -12.30
CA GLN A 141 -10.42 -2.59 -11.36
C GLN A 141 -9.83 -2.21 -10.00
N PHE A 142 -8.85 -2.98 -9.51
CA PHE A 142 -8.17 -2.70 -8.25
C PHE A 142 -7.45 -1.36 -8.29
N VAL A 143 -6.61 -1.12 -9.30
CA VAL A 143 -5.82 0.10 -9.42
C VAL A 143 -6.74 1.33 -9.49
N ALA A 144 -7.80 1.29 -10.31
CA ALA A 144 -8.74 2.41 -10.40
C ALA A 144 -9.45 2.69 -9.07
N ALA A 145 -9.93 1.64 -8.38
CA ALA A 145 -10.58 1.79 -7.08
C ALA A 145 -9.61 2.29 -6.01
N PHE A 146 -8.38 1.77 -5.98
CA PHE A 146 -7.38 2.11 -4.98
C PHE A 146 -6.89 3.56 -5.13
N GLN A 147 -6.70 4.04 -6.37
CA GLN A 147 -6.36 5.45 -6.62
C GLN A 147 -7.44 6.39 -6.05
N HIS A 148 -8.71 6.05 -6.25
CA HIS A 148 -9.82 6.84 -5.72
C HIS A 148 -9.84 6.79 -4.17
N VAL A 149 -9.67 5.61 -3.58
CA VAL A 149 -9.53 5.45 -2.13
C VAL A 149 -8.40 6.32 -1.58
N TYR A 150 -7.22 6.33 -2.22
CA TYR A 150 -6.10 7.15 -1.81
C TYR A 150 -6.50 8.62 -1.73
N GLN A 151 -7.06 9.17 -2.81
CA GLN A 151 -7.45 10.58 -2.88
C GLN A 151 -8.46 10.94 -1.78
N VAL A 152 -9.52 10.14 -1.63
CA VAL A 152 -10.59 10.38 -0.66
C VAL A 152 -10.10 10.22 0.78
N ALA A 153 -9.32 9.18 1.07
CA ALA A 153 -8.80 8.91 2.40
C ALA A 153 -7.78 9.98 2.83
N LYS A 154 -6.85 10.38 1.95
CA LYS A 154 -5.88 11.45 2.24
C LYS A 154 -6.56 12.80 2.44
N ALA A 155 -7.65 13.08 1.74
CA ALA A 155 -8.44 14.30 1.96
C ALA A 155 -9.11 14.33 3.34
N ALA A 156 -9.57 13.17 3.84
CA ALA A 156 -10.18 13.05 5.16
C ALA A 156 -9.15 13.02 6.30
N ASN A 157 -8.01 12.37 6.08
CA ASN A 157 -6.94 12.24 7.07
C ASN A 157 -5.58 12.11 6.38
N ALA A 158 -4.85 13.23 6.24
CA ALA A 158 -3.55 13.22 5.58
C ALA A 158 -2.46 12.46 6.35
N ALA A 159 -2.68 12.17 7.64
CA ALA A 159 -1.71 11.54 8.53
C ALA A 159 -1.73 10.00 8.51
N VAL A 160 -2.66 9.37 7.77
CA VAL A 160 -2.61 7.92 7.54
C VAL A 160 -1.74 7.57 6.34
N ASN A 161 -1.13 6.39 6.40
CA ASN A 161 -0.41 5.77 5.31
C ASN A 161 -1.35 4.85 4.53
N ILE A 162 -1.50 5.05 3.23
CA ILE A 162 -2.34 4.22 2.36
C ILE A 162 -1.46 3.23 1.60
N VAL A 163 -1.66 1.93 1.84
CA VAL A 163 -0.75 0.89 1.36
C VAL A 163 -1.51 -0.25 0.69
N PRO A 164 -1.31 -0.51 -0.62
CA PRO A 164 -1.80 -1.73 -1.26
C PRO A 164 -1.04 -2.94 -0.72
N ILE A 165 -1.76 -4.03 -0.47
CA ILE A 165 -1.19 -5.33 -0.11
C ILE A 165 -1.58 -6.34 -1.18
N TYR A 166 -0.58 -7.01 -1.73
CA TYR A 166 -0.76 -8.05 -2.73
C TYR A 166 -0.41 -9.42 -2.18
N MET A 167 -1.06 -10.47 -2.67
CA MET A 167 -0.71 -11.82 -2.24
C MET A 167 0.51 -12.36 -3.01
N SER A 168 1.55 -12.74 -2.26
CA SER A 168 2.80 -13.24 -2.82
C SER A 168 2.62 -14.46 -3.73
N TYR A 169 1.84 -15.46 -3.33
CA TYR A 169 1.73 -16.71 -4.10
C TYR A 169 0.76 -16.65 -5.29
N GLN A 170 0.04 -15.55 -5.48
CA GLN A 170 -0.93 -15.47 -6.57
C GLN A 170 -0.28 -15.52 -7.96
N TRP A 171 1.01 -15.23 -8.04
CA TRP A 171 1.78 -15.17 -9.29
C TRP A 171 2.53 -16.46 -9.60
N ARG A 172 2.17 -17.57 -8.95
CA ARG A 172 2.68 -18.90 -9.31
C ARG A 172 2.09 -19.36 -10.64
N PRO A 173 2.88 -20.05 -11.48
CA PRO A 173 2.33 -20.78 -12.62
C PRO A 173 1.15 -21.66 -12.17
N GLY A 174 0.01 -21.55 -12.86
CA GLY A 174 -1.20 -22.30 -12.54
C GLY A 174 -2.09 -21.70 -11.44
N SER A 175 -1.80 -20.49 -10.94
CA SER A 175 -2.77 -19.79 -10.09
C SER A 175 -4.04 -19.45 -10.87
N THR A 176 -5.20 -19.77 -10.29
CA THR A 176 -6.51 -19.53 -10.89
C THR A 176 -7.04 -18.11 -10.67
N HIS A 177 -6.45 -17.37 -9.73
CA HIS A 177 -6.96 -16.06 -9.30
C HIS A 177 -6.27 -14.88 -10.00
N VAL A 178 -5.10 -15.11 -10.60
CA VAL A 178 -4.49 -14.14 -11.50
C VAL A 178 -4.92 -14.48 -12.92
N THR A 179 -6.10 -14.01 -13.32
CA THR A 179 -6.52 -14.11 -14.70
C THR A 179 -7.07 -12.78 -15.20
N ASN A 180 -6.22 -12.03 -15.89
CA ASN A 180 -6.66 -11.16 -16.98
C ASN A 180 -6.51 -11.96 -18.29
N ASN A 181 -7.30 -13.05 -18.41
CA ASN A 181 -7.31 -14.06 -19.52
C ASN A 181 -6.40 -15.30 -19.39
N GLY A 182 -5.93 -15.68 -18.21
CA GLY A 182 -5.38 -17.04 -18.01
C GLY A 182 -3.99 -17.29 -18.59
N THR A 183 -3.18 -16.26 -18.82
CA THR A 183 -1.80 -16.46 -19.32
C THR A 183 -0.74 -16.44 -18.22
N GLY A 184 -0.98 -15.83 -17.06
CA GLY A 184 -0.08 -15.86 -15.90
C GLY A 184 1.29 -15.20 -16.15
N GLY A 185 1.41 -14.40 -17.23
CA GLY A 185 2.68 -13.86 -17.73
C GLY A 185 3.24 -12.69 -16.91
N ASP A 186 4.53 -12.41 -17.08
CA ASP A 186 5.26 -11.33 -16.39
C ASP A 186 4.71 -9.92 -16.62
N ASP A 187 4.05 -9.68 -17.75
CA ASP A 187 3.43 -8.40 -18.07
C ASP A 187 2.14 -8.15 -17.26
N GLU A 188 1.46 -9.21 -16.79
CA GLU A 188 0.20 -9.10 -16.04
C GLU A 188 0.40 -8.47 -14.66
N ILE A 189 1.58 -8.58 -14.03
CA ILE A 189 1.83 -7.97 -12.72
C ILE A 189 1.71 -6.44 -12.78
N GLN A 190 2.01 -5.84 -13.94
CA GLN A 190 1.96 -4.39 -14.12
C GLN A 190 0.53 -3.84 -14.05
N ASP A 191 -0.48 -4.65 -14.40
CA ASP A 191 -1.90 -4.26 -14.31
C ASP A 191 -2.36 -4.07 -12.86
N TRP A 192 -1.65 -4.63 -11.89
CA TRP A 192 -2.02 -4.60 -10.47
C TRP A 192 -1.29 -3.52 -9.70
N ILE A 193 -0.20 -3.00 -10.23
CA ILE A 193 0.65 -2.06 -9.54
C ILE A 193 -0.05 -0.69 -9.49
N VAL A 194 -0.51 -0.34 -8.29
CA VAL A 194 -0.93 1.03 -7.98
C VAL A 194 0.26 1.97 -8.23
N PRO A 195 0.11 3.08 -8.98
CA PRO A 195 1.20 4.02 -9.19
C PRO A 195 1.66 4.68 -7.88
N ALA A 196 2.95 5.01 -7.78
CA ALA A 196 3.55 5.60 -6.58
C ALA A 196 2.92 6.95 -6.15
N ALA A 197 2.24 7.66 -7.05
CA ALA A 197 1.48 8.87 -6.71
C ALA A 197 0.24 8.59 -5.83
N TYR A 198 -0.16 7.32 -5.71
CA TYR A 198 -1.38 6.87 -5.03
C TYR A 198 -1.11 5.75 -4.01
N ALA A 199 0.13 5.66 -3.51
CA ALA A 199 0.52 4.71 -2.47
C ALA A 199 1.67 5.28 -1.63
N ASP A 200 1.58 5.13 -0.31
CA ASP A 200 2.62 5.60 0.62
C ASP A 200 3.70 4.51 0.87
N ALA A 201 3.39 3.25 0.56
CA ALA A 201 4.30 2.10 0.55
C ALA A 201 3.68 0.97 -0.29
N TYR A 202 4.34 -0.19 -0.37
CA TYR A 202 3.77 -1.44 -0.93
C TYR A 202 3.97 -2.58 0.06
N GLY A 203 2.94 -3.40 0.26
CA GLY A 203 2.96 -4.57 1.12
C GLY A 203 2.78 -5.87 0.34
N LEU A 204 3.32 -6.96 0.89
CA LEU A 204 3.09 -8.32 0.42
C LEU A 204 2.51 -9.15 1.55
N ASP A 205 1.42 -9.86 1.27
CA ASP A 205 0.87 -10.88 2.14
C ASP A 205 1.55 -12.22 1.83
N LEU A 206 1.86 -12.97 2.89
CA LEU A 206 2.48 -14.28 2.80
C LEU A 206 1.93 -15.13 3.94
N TYR A 207 1.37 -16.30 3.61
CA TYR A 207 1.10 -17.31 4.63
C TYR A 207 2.41 -18.02 4.97
N TRP A 208 2.98 -17.65 6.12
CA TRP A 208 4.03 -18.44 6.74
C TRP A 208 3.37 -19.44 7.68
N GLN A 209 3.22 -20.70 7.25
CA GLN A 209 2.86 -21.75 8.20
C GLN A 209 4.03 -21.93 9.16
N ALA A 210 3.92 -21.34 10.34
CA ALA A 210 4.84 -21.57 11.45
C ALA A 210 4.73 -23.04 11.89
N SER A 211 5.44 -23.92 11.19
CA SER A 211 5.70 -25.33 11.55
C SER A 211 4.47 -26.25 11.68
N THR A 212 4.55 -27.41 11.02
CA THR A 212 3.87 -28.69 11.35
C THR A 212 2.52 -29.12 10.76
N ARG A 213 1.82 -28.40 9.86
CA ARG A 213 0.63 -29.00 9.18
C ARG A 213 0.46 -28.66 7.70
N GLY A 214 1.39 -29.19 6.90
CA GLY A 214 1.11 -30.00 5.71
C GLY A 214 -0.05 -29.60 4.79
N SER A 215 -0.31 -28.30 4.58
CA SER A 215 -1.26 -27.83 3.57
C SER A 215 -0.61 -26.96 2.49
N GLU A 216 0.66 -26.58 2.66
CA GLU A 216 1.54 -26.18 1.56
C GLU A 216 2.34 -27.43 1.13
N PRO A 217 2.13 -27.99 -0.08
CA PRO A 217 2.80 -29.22 -0.50
C PRO A 217 4.30 -29.06 -0.79
N ASP A 218 4.85 -27.85 -0.96
CA ASP A 218 6.18 -27.71 -1.56
C ASP A 218 7.04 -26.67 -0.83
N ASP A 219 8.06 -27.19 -0.15
CA ASP A 219 9.36 -26.59 0.19
C ASP A 219 9.37 -25.22 0.91
N PRO A 220 9.74 -25.14 2.21
CA PRO A 220 9.94 -23.86 2.88
C PRO A 220 11.18 -23.15 2.32
N VAL A 221 10.99 -22.39 1.24
CA VAL A 221 12.01 -21.48 0.70
C VAL A 221 12.06 -20.23 1.57
N SER A 222 13.26 -19.74 1.88
CA SER A 222 13.39 -18.46 2.59
C SER A 222 12.74 -17.33 1.77
N VAL A 223 12.13 -16.34 2.43
CA VAL A 223 11.51 -15.18 1.77
C VAL A 223 12.44 -14.52 0.74
N SER A 224 13.75 -14.52 1.01
CA SER A 224 14.79 -13.96 0.12
C SER A 224 15.10 -14.80 -1.12
N ALA A 225 14.78 -16.10 -1.10
CA ALA A 225 15.02 -17.02 -2.21
C ALA A 225 13.72 -17.45 -2.90
N ASP A 226 12.56 -17.05 -2.38
CA ASP A 226 11.27 -17.37 -2.95
C ASP A 226 11.08 -16.62 -4.28
N PRO A 227 11.00 -17.33 -5.43
CA PRO A 227 10.82 -16.70 -6.74
C PRO A 227 9.56 -15.83 -6.82
N ARG A 228 8.54 -16.16 -6.02
CA ARG A 228 7.26 -15.41 -5.93
C ARG A 228 7.48 -14.04 -5.33
N MET A 229 8.28 -13.98 -4.27
CA MET A 229 8.67 -12.73 -3.60
C MET A 229 9.61 -11.91 -4.49
N ILE A 230 10.60 -12.55 -5.10
CA ILE A 230 11.56 -11.89 -6.00
C ILE A 230 10.85 -11.19 -7.16
N ARG A 231 9.81 -11.82 -7.74
CA ARG A 231 9.02 -11.23 -8.82
C ARG A 231 8.36 -9.90 -8.40
N TRP A 232 7.74 -9.87 -7.22
CA TRP A 232 7.18 -8.63 -6.66
C TRP A 232 8.25 -7.58 -6.35
N TYR A 233 9.39 -7.97 -5.76
CA TYR A 233 10.49 -7.05 -5.49
C TYR A 233 11.02 -6.40 -6.77
N ASN A 234 11.20 -7.17 -7.84
CA ASN A 234 11.63 -6.65 -9.13
C ASN A 234 10.60 -5.69 -9.73
N ALA A 235 9.31 -6.00 -9.61
CA ALA A 235 8.24 -5.13 -10.08
C ALA A 235 8.21 -3.79 -9.31
N PHE A 236 8.36 -3.81 -7.99
CA PHE A 236 8.47 -2.59 -7.19
C PHE A 236 9.74 -1.80 -7.46
N ALA A 237 10.88 -2.47 -7.68
CA ALA A 237 12.14 -1.82 -8.04
C ALA A 237 12.02 -1.05 -9.38
N ALA A 238 11.25 -1.58 -10.34
CA ALA A 238 11.00 -0.91 -11.60
C ALA A 238 10.25 0.42 -11.43
N LEU A 239 9.38 0.56 -10.43
CA LEU A 239 8.69 1.82 -10.12
C LEU A 239 9.66 2.92 -9.68
N ALA A 240 10.65 2.58 -8.88
CA ALA A 240 11.67 3.52 -8.43
C ALA A 240 12.63 3.95 -9.54
N SER A 241 12.61 3.27 -10.69
CA SER A 241 13.49 3.56 -11.83
C SER A 241 12.88 4.50 -12.89
N ARG A 242 11.56 4.74 -12.82
CA ARG A 242 10.84 5.71 -13.66
C ARG A 242 10.80 7.10 -13.04
#